data_AF-A0A521GA99-F1
#
_entry.id   AF-A0A521GA99-F1
#
_cell.length_a   1.000
_cell.length_b   1.000
_cell.length_c   1.000
_cell.angle_alpha   90.00
_cell.angle_beta   90.00
_cell.angle_gamma   90.00
#
_symmetry.space_group_name_H-M   'P 1'
#
loop_
_entity.id
_entity.type
_entity.pdbx_description
1 polymer ?
#
loop_
_entity_poly.entity_id
_entity_poly.type
_entity_poly.pdbx_seq_one_letter_code
_entity_poly.pdbx_strand_id
1 'polypeptide(L)'
;MVAVDNLAQQLIERLKTEEFFRVPASEAEYLDIAPEFPGKLEYHNGEIIAMSLATALHELIVSVINYLLYSHFRNRDFLITSSNAGLQILRPDGSYCQPDLMVTQGQWQFKKGSQCIITNPYLVVEVLSKSTGKYDQGDKLSDYKEVPSLHYIVHVWQDRPIVSVYQRTDDPDTWLNTDYKTLDSVARLGDLSLPLNEVYHKIQF
;
A
#
# COMPACT_ATOMS: atom_id res chain seq x y z
N MET A 1 -20.80 -11.34 -17.94
CA MET A 1 -21.60 -10.19 -17.47
C MET A 1 -22.44 -10.53 -16.25
N VAL A 2 -23.55 -11.29 -16.33
CA VAL A 2 -24.44 -11.53 -15.17
C VAL A 2 -23.75 -12.07 -13.90
N ALA A 3 -22.77 -12.98 -14.03
CA ALA A 3 -22.03 -13.51 -12.87
C ALA A 3 -21.05 -12.52 -12.23
N VAL A 4 -20.45 -11.63 -13.03
CA VAL A 4 -19.48 -10.62 -12.58
C VAL A 4 -20.19 -9.46 -11.88
N ASP A 5 -21.31 -9.01 -12.47
CA ASP A 5 -22.19 -7.99 -11.86
C ASP A 5 -22.71 -8.46 -10.49
N ASN A 6 -22.99 -9.76 -10.36
CA ASN A 6 -23.40 -10.38 -9.12
C ASN A 6 -22.27 -10.39 -8.07
N LEU A 7 -21.03 -10.70 -8.46
CA LEU A 7 -19.89 -10.69 -7.54
C LEU A 7 -19.62 -9.27 -6.99
N ALA A 8 -19.57 -8.25 -7.86
CA ALA A 8 -19.34 -6.87 -7.42
C ALA A 8 -20.40 -6.39 -6.41
N GLN A 9 -21.68 -6.69 -6.67
CA GLN A 9 -22.77 -6.39 -5.73
C GLN A 9 -22.63 -7.13 -4.40
N GLN A 10 -22.24 -8.40 -4.42
CA GLN A 10 -21.99 -9.17 -3.19
C GLN A 10 -20.86 -8.57 -2.35
N LEU A 11 -19.77 -8.13 -2.97
CA LEU A 11 -18.66 -7.45 -2.28
C LEU A 11 -19.17 -6.17 -1.61
N ILE A 12 -19.94 -5.34 -2.33
CA ILE A 12 -20.51 -4.09 -1.81
C ILE A 12 -21.44 -4.35 -0.61
N GLU A 13 -22.33 -5.34 -0.71
CA GLU A 13 -23.24 -5.66 0.39
C GLU A 13 -22.50 -6.13 1.64
N ARG A 14 -21.45 -6.95 1.48
CA ARG A 14 -20.64 -7.42 2.62
C ARG A 14 -19.85 -6.29 3.28
N LEU A 15 -19.33 -5.33 2.50
CA LEU A 15 -18.61 -4.15 3.01
C LEU A 15 -19.47 -3.24 3.90
N LYS A 16 -20.81 -3.41 3.92
CA LYS A 16 -21.68 -2.70 4.87
C LYS A 16 -21.55 -3.22 6.30
N THR A 17 -21.07 -4.45 6.48
CA THR A 17 -21.00 -5.12 7.79
C THR A 17 -19.62 -5.66 8.13
N GLU A 18 -18.74 -5.82 7.15
CA GLU A 18 -17.39 -6.36 7.31
C GLU A 18 -16.34 -5.31 6.88
N GLU A 19 -15.31 -5.10 7.70
CA GLU A 19 -14.23 -4.15 7.40
C GLU A 19 -13.15 -4.73 6.46
N PHE A 20 -13.02 -6.05 6.45
CA PHE A 20 -12.00 -6.77 5.68
C PHE A 20 -12.43 -8.21 5.45
N PHE A 21 -12.35 -8.69 4.21
CA PHE A 21 -12.56 -10.10 3.88
C PHE A 21 -11.92 -10.50 2.55
N ARG A 22 -11.77 -11.82 2.37
CA ARG A 22 -11.28 -12.44 1.13
C ARG A 22 -12.39 -13.25 0.47
N VAL A 23 -12.41 -13.28 -0.86
CA VAL A 23 -13.33 -14.09 -1.67
C VAL A 23 -12.56 -14.77 -2.78
N PRO A 24 -12.70 -16.09 -2.99
CA PRO A 24 -12.13 -16.77 -4.14
C PRO A 24 -12.62 -16.14 -5.46
N ALA A 25 -11.71 -15.79 -6.34
CA ALA A 25 -12.00 -15.21 -7.65
C ALA A 25 -10.79 -15.36 -8.59
N SER A 26 -11.08 -15.51 -9.88
CA SER A 26 -10.05 -15.48 -10.92
C SER A 26 -9.46 -14.08 -11.11
N GLU A 27 -8.26 -14.01 -11.66
CA GLU A 27 -7.61 -12.73 -12.01
C GLU A 27 -8.48 -11.93 -12.99
N ALA A 28 -9.13 -12.61 -13.93
CA ALA A 28 -10.02 -11.98 -14.91
C ALA A 28 -11.23 -11.32 -14.23
N GLU A 29 -11.86 -12.00 -13.26
CA GLU A 29 -12.96 -11.41 -12.49
C GLU A 29 -12.51 -10.18 -11.70
N TYR A 30 -11.32 -10.22 -11.08
CA TYR A 30 -10.77 -9.05 -10.42
C TYR A 30 -10.55 -7.88 -11.40
N LEU A 31 -9.91 -8.14 -12.55
CA LEU A 31 -9.60 -7.10 -13.54
C LEU A 31 -10.86 -6.52 -14.19
N ASP A 32 -11.95 -7.28 -14.26
CA ASP A 32 -13.25 -6.80 -14.74
C ASP A 32 -13.98 -5.92 -13.70
N ILE A 33 -13.84 -6.23 -12.40
CA ILE A 33 -14.57 -5.54 -11.32
C ILE A 33 -13.83 -4.32 -10.81
N ALA A 34 -12.52 -4.43 -10.57
CA ALA A 34 -11.71 -3.43 -9.87
C ALA A 34 -11.77 -2.01 -10.48
N PRO A 35 -11.78 -1.81 -11.81
CA PRO A 35 -11.81 -0.46 -12.39
C PRO A 35 -13.07 0.35 -12.07
N GLU A 36 -14.21 -0.31 -11.90
CA GLU A 36 -15.51 0.31 -11.68
C GLU A 36 -16.00 0.17 -10.23
N PHE A 37 -15.22 -0.49 -9.37
CA PHE A 37 -15.60 -0.73 -7.99
C PHE A 37 -15.52 0.57 -7.18
N PRO A 38 -16.54 0.92 -6.36
CA PRO A 38 -16.58 2.19 -5.63
C PRO A 38 -15.64 2.26 -4.41
N GLY A 39 -14.81 1.24 -4.20
CA GLY A 39 -13.91 1.11 -3.05
C GLY A 39 -12.57 0.50 -3.42
N LYS A 40 -11.79 0.13 -2.39
CA LYS A 40 -10.47 -0.48 -2.56
C LYS A 40 -10.62 -2.00 -2.74
N LEU A 41 -10.09 -2.54 -3.84
CA LEU A 41 -9.99 -3.98 -4.08
C LEU A 41 -8.56 -4.34 -4.42
N GLU A 42 -8.06 -5.32 -3.69
CA GLU A 42 -6.79 -5.96 -3.98
C GLU A 42 -7.01 -7.40 -4.44
N TYR A 43 -5.95 -7.99 -4.99
CA TYR A 43 -5.97 -9.34 -5.50
C TYR A 43 -4.71 -10.09 -5.04
N HIS A 44 -4.92 -11.28 -4.51
CA HIS A 44 -3.83 -12.10 -4.00
C HIS A 44 -4.07 -13.57 -4.36
N ASN A 45 -3.43 -14.01 -5.44
CA ASN A 45 -3.30 -15.40 -5.84
C ASN A 45 -4.60 -16.23 -5.75
N GLY A 46 -5.60 -15.87 -6.57
CA GLY A 46 -6.89 -16.57 -6.58
C GLY A 46 -7.95 -15.98 -5.67
N GLU A 47 -7.67 -14.87 -4.98
CA GLU A 47 -8.62 -14.22 -4.08
C GLU A 47 -8.70 -12.72 -4.31
N ILE A 48 -9.92 -12.18 -4.34
CA ILE A 48 -10.18 -10.75 -4.16
C ILE A 48 -10.18 -10.44 -2.67
N ILE A 49 -9.50 -9.36 -2.31
CA ILE A 49 -9.46 -8.81 -0.96
C ILE A 49 -10.22 -7.49 -1.00
N ALA A 50 -11.28 -7.40 -0.20
CA ALA A 50 -12.11 -6.20 -0.09
C ALA A 50 -11.91 -5.56 1.28
N MET A 51 -11.82 -4.23 1.28
CA MET A 51 -11.59 -3.40 2.46
C MET A 51 -12.63 -2.29 2.55
N SER A 52 -13.11 -2.00 3.76
CA SER A 52 -13.98 -0.85 4.00
C SER A 52 -13.20 0.47 3.89
N LEU A 53 -13.94 1.58 3.97
CA LEU A 53 -13.36 2.92 3.94
C LEU A 53 -12.36 3.12 5.09
N ALA A 54 -11.26 3.82 4.77
CA ALA A 54 -10.30 4.28 5.76
C ALA A 54 -10.94 5.28 6.75
N THR A 55 -10.39 5.33 7.96
CA THR A 55 -10.81 6.32 8.96
C THR A 55 -10.24 7.70 8.62
N ALA A 56 -10.85 8.77 9.12
CA ALA A 56 -10.29 10.13 8.95
C ALA A 56 -8.89 10.28 9.56
N LEU A 57 -8.59 9.52 10.62
CA LEU A 57 -7.27 9.48 11.24
C LEU A 57 -6.23 8.88 10.30
N HIS A 58 -6.57 7.74 9.66
CA HIS A 58 -5.74 7.12 8.63
C HIS A 58 -5.43 8.11 7.50
N GLU A 59 -6.47 8.73 6.93
CA GLU A 59 -6.32 9.69 5.83
C GLU A 59 -5.47 10.91 6.21
N LEU A 60 -5.55 11.37 7.46
CA LEU A 60 -4.72 12.46 7.94
C LEU A 60 -3.22 12.07 7.97
N ILE A 61 -2.90 10.88 8.48
CA ILE A 61 -1.52 10.37 8.51
C ILE A 61 -0.99 10.19 7.08
N VAL A 62 -1.77 9.55 6.21
CA VAL A 62 -1.43 9.39 4.77
C VAL A 62 -1.17 10.74 4.12
N SER A 63 -2.04 11.73 4.36
CA SER A 63 -1.91 13.08 3.79
C SER A 63 -0.62 13.78 4.23
N VAL A 64 -0.26 13.67 5.51
CA VAL A 64 0.96 14.25 6.05
C VAL A 64 2.19 13.57 5.44
N ILE A 65 2.22 12.23 5.39
CA ILE A 65 3.35 11.51 4.79
C ILE A 65 3.48 11.86 3.31
N ASN A 66 2.36 11.93 2.57
CA ASN A 66 2.36 12.36 1.18
C ASN A 66 2.98 13.75 0.99
N TYR A 67 2.65 14.71 1.88
CA TYR A 67 3.27 16.03 1.88
C TYR A 67 4.79 15.96 2.11
N LEU A 68 5.25 15.17 3.09
CA LEU A 68 6.67 15.00 3.39
C LEU A 68 7.43 14.39 2.21
N LEU A 69 6.88 13.34 1.60
CA LEU A 69 7.44 12.71 0.41
C LEU A 69 7.50 13.70 -0.76
N TYR A 70 6.39 14.40 -1.05
CA TYR A 70 6.34 15.39 -2.13
C TYR A 70 7.36 16.51 -1.91
N SER A 71 7.45 17.06 -0.70
CA SER A 71 8.41 18.11 -0.35
C SER A 71 9.86 17.68 -0.60
N HIS A 72 10.21 16.44 -0.26
CA HIS A 72 11.55 15.87 -0.48
C HIS A 72 11.85 15.61 -1.96
N PHE A 73 10.88 15.07 -2.70
CA PHE A 73 11.07 14.57 -4.06
C PHE A 73 10.72 15.57 -5.18
N ARG A 74 10.05 16.69 -4.91
CA ARG A 74 9.52 17.63 -5.92
C ARG A 74 10.49 18.11 -7.02
N ASN A 75 11.80 18.12 -6.75
CA ASN A 75 12.84 18.55 -7.71
C ASN A 75 13.73 17.39 -8.16
N ARG A 76 13.26 16.15 -8.00
CA ARG A 76 13.98 14.92 -8.32
C ARG A 76 13.14 14.07 -9.28
N ASP A 77 13.76 13.08 -9.91
CA ASP A 77 13.08 12.18 -10.85
C ASP A 77 12.32 11.07 -10.09
N PHE A 78 11.31 11.48 -9.33
CA PHE A 78 10.44 10.59 -8.57
C PHE A 78 8.98 11.02 -8.73
N LEU A 79 8.10 10.03 -8.84
CA LEU A 79 6.66 10.20 -8.98
C LEU A 79 5.95 9.56 -7.79
N ILE A 80 4.90 10.19 -7.27
CA ILE A 80 4.16 9.74 -6.09
C ILE A 80 2.71 9.47 -6.49
N THR A 81 2.19 8.32 -6.07
CA THR A 81 0.79 7.93 -6.20
C THR A 81 0.23 7.54 -4.83
N SER A 82 -1.08 7.67 -4.67
CA SER A 82 -1.81 7.26 -3.46
C SER A 82 -2.56 5.94 -3.66
N SER A 83 -3.38 5.58 -2.68
CA SER A 83 -4.14 4.34 -2.49
C SER A 83 -5.00 3.83 -3.66
N ASN A 84 -5.16 4.57 -4.75
CA ASN A 84 -5.92 4.12 -5.93
C ASN A 84 -5.05 3.59 -7.07
N ALA A 85 -3.71 3.72 -6.98
CA ALA A 85 -2.80 3.10 -7.94
C ALA A 85 -2.53 1.65 -7.55
N GLY A 86 -2.57 0.74 -8.53
CA GLY A 86 -2.23 -0.66 -8.32
C GLY A 86 -0.72 -0.89 -8.39
N LEU A 87 -0.23 -1.86 -7.65
CA LEU A 87 1.11 -2.42 -7.73
C LEU A 87 1.01 -3.88 -8.13
N GLN A 88 1.65 -4.27 -9.22
CA GLN A 88 1.77 -5.68 -9.61
C GLN A 88 2.79 -6.41 -8.74
N ILE A 89 2.40 -7.61 -8.30
CA ILE A 89 3.27 -8.59 -7.65
C ILE A 89 3.20 -9.88 -8.47
N LEU A 90 4.37 -10.42 -8.84
CA LEU A 90 4.44 -11.60 -9.69
C LEU A 90 4.10 -12.86 -8.87
N ARG A 91 2.96 -13.46 -9.20
CA ARG A 91 2.43 -14.70 -8.61
C ARG A 91 1.81 -15.57 -9.71
N PRO A 92 1.73 -16.91 -9.55
CA PRO A 92 1.16 -17.81 -10.56
C PRO A 92 -0.25 -17.43 -11.02
N ASP A 93 -1.13 -17.08 -10.07
CA ASP A 93 -2.50 -16.68 -10.37
C ASP A 93 -2.67 -15.15 -10.46
N GLY A 94 -1.58 -14.39 -10.37
CA GLY A 94 -1.58 -12.92 -10.32
C GLY A 94 -1.74 -12.35 -8.91
N SER A 95 -1.23 -11.13 -8.70
CA SER A 95 -1.44 -10.37 -7.47
C SER A 95 -1.27 -8.86 -7.71
N TYR A 96 -2.17 -8.09 -7.11
CA TYR A 96 -2.29 -6.65 -7.24
C TYR A 96 -2.62 -6.02 -5.89
N CYS A 97 -1.70 -5.23 -5.36
CA CYS A 97 -1.92 -4.50 -4.11
C CYS A 97 -2.13 -3.01 -4.38
N GLN A 98 -2.73 -2.31 -3.42
CA GLN A 98 -2.96 -0.88 -3.49
C GLN A 98 -2.35 -0.24 -2.22
N PRO A 99 -1.03 -0.03 -2.16
CA PRO A 99 -0.41 0.60 -0.99
C PRO A 99 -0.96 2.00 -0.77
N ASP A 100 -1.02 2.46 0.48
CA ASP A 100 -1.59 3.78 0.78
C ASP A 100 -0.81 4.93 0.11
N LEU A 101 0.52 4.79 0.04
CA LEU A 101 1.39 5.62 -0.79
C LEU A 101 2.42 4.76 -1.51
N MET A 102 2.74 5.16 -2.74
CA MET A 102 3.78 4.55 -3.54
C MET A 102 4.61 5.62 -4.23
N VAL A 103 5.92 5.43 -4.22
CA VAL A 103 6.88 6.29 -4.90
C VAL A 103 7.57 5.46 -5.97
N THR A 104 7.67 5.99 -7.19
CA THR A 104 8.40 5.41 -8.32
C THR A 104 9.61 6.29 -8.62
N GLN A 105 10.77 5.67 -8.85
CA GLN A 105 11.95 6.39 -9.36
C GLN A 105 11.90 6.40 -10.89
N GLY A 106 11.99 7.59 -11.48
CA GLY A 106 11.82 7.78 -12.92
C GLY A 106 10.38 7.71 -13.39
N GLN A 107 10.20 7.40 -14.68
CA GLN A 107 8.88 7.25 -15.29
C GLN A 107 8.16 5.98 -14.80
N TRP A 108 6.83 6.05 -14.69
CA TRP A 108 6.01 4.88 -14.40
C TRP A 108 6.15 3.82 -15.49
N GLN A 109 6.34 2.58 -15.07
CA GLN A 109 6.18 1.41 -15.91
C GLN A 109 4.90 0.72 -15.48
N PHE A 110 4.10 0.31 -16.47
CA PHE A 110 2.81 -0.30 -16.22
C PHE A 110 2.77 -1.75 -16.69
N LYS A 111 1.94 -2.55 -16.03
CA LYS A 111 1.55 -3.86 -16.53
C LYS A 111 1.00 -3.70 -17.94
N LYS A 112 1.38 -4.61 -18.85
CA LYS A 112 0.86 -4.62 -20.23
C LYS A 112 -0.68 -4.57 -20.23
N GLY A 113 -1.23 -3.59 -20.96
CA GLY A 113 -2.67 -3.37 -21.08
C GLY A 113 -3.30 -2.56 -19.95
N SER A 114 -2.51 -1.98 -19.05
CA SER A 114 -2.98 -1.10 -17.97
C SER A 114 -2.29 0.26 -18.01
N GLN A 115 -2.94 1.28 -17.46
CA GLN A 115 -2.36 2.60 -17.14
C GLN A 115 -2.43 2.92 -15.64
N CYS A 116 -2.88 1.96 -14.83
CA CYS A 116 -3.14 2.16 -13.39
C CYS A 116 -2.33 1.19 -12.51
N ILE A 117 -1.78 0.12 -13.08
CA ILE A 117 -1.01 -0.91 -12.35
C ILE A 117 0.48 -0.72 -12.64
N ILE A 118 1.19 -0.19 -11.65
CA ILE A 118 2.63 0.09 -11.69
C ILE A 118 3.44 -1.19 -11.41
N THR A 119 4.60 -1.31 -12.03
CA THR A 119 5.49 -2.48 -11.92
C THR A 119 6.89 -2.15 -11.38
N ASN A 120 7.21 -0.87 -11.21
CA ASN A 120 8.53 -0.41 -10.78
C ASN A 120 8.51 0.52 -9.54
N PRO A 121 7.80 0.18 -8.45
CA PRO A 121 7.83 1.00 -7.24
C PRO A 121 9.24 1.03 -6.63
N TYR A 122 9.63 2.16 -6.06
CA TYR A 122 10.85 2.35 -5.29
C TYR A 122 10.59 2.27 -3.78
N LEU A 123 9.47 2.84 -3.34
CA LEU A 123 9.05 2.88 -1.94
C LEU A 123 7.54 2.69 -1.85
N VAL A 124 7.09 1.95 -0.84
CA VAL A 124 5.67 1.84 -0.45
C VAL A 124 5.49 2.18 1.03
N VAL A 125 4.34 2.78 1.35
CA VAL A 125 3.91 3.08 2.73
C VAL A 125 2.55 2.46 2.96
N GLU A 126 2.39 1.78 4.10
CA GLU A 126 1.11 1.30 4.61
C GLU A 126 0.84 1.89 6.00
N VAL A 127 -0.32 2.51 6.17
CA VAL A 127 -0.79 3.02 7.45
C VAL A 127 -1.67 1.96 8.10
N LEU A 128 -1.09 1.26 9.06
CA LEU A 128 -1.68 0.05 9.63
C LEU A 128 -2.96 0.37 10.38
N SER A 129 -4.03 -0.31 9.99
CA SER A 129 -5.33 -0.31 10.68
C SER A 129 -5.54 -1.58 11.49
N LYS A 130 -6.52 -1.57 12.39
CA LYS A 130 -6.88 -2.77 13.16
C LYS A 130 -7.43 -3.89 12.26
N SER A 131 -8.14 -3.52 11.20
CA SER A 131 -8.81 -4.47 10.29
C SER A 131 -7.83 -5.13 9.32
N THR A 132 -6.88 -4.36 8.76
CA THR A 132 -5.95 -4.84 7.72
C THR A 132 -4.55 -5.14 8.24
N GLY A 133 -4.17 -4.65 9.42
CA GLY A 133 -2.77 -4.65 9.86
C GLY A 133 -2.10 -6.02 9.95
N LYS A 134 -2.86 -7.11 10.10
CA LYS A 134 -2.32 -8.48 10.00
C LYS A 134 -1.94 -8.87 8.57
N TYR A 135 -2.79 -8.50 7.62
CA TYR A 135 -2.54 -8.71 6.19
C TYR A 135 -1.36 -7.85 5.71
N ASP A 136 -1.33 -6.58 6.11
CA ASP A 136 -0.25 -5.64 5.75
C ASP A 136 1.12 -6.11 6.29
N GLN A 137 1.19 -6.53 7.55
CA GLN A 137 2.44 -7.00 8.17
C GLN A 137 2.83 -8.44 7.77
N GLY A 138 1.91 -9.21 7.22
CA GLY A 138 2.11 -10.60 6.82
C GLY A 138 2.30 -10.70 5.31
N ASP A 139 1.23 -11.07 4.61
CA ASP A 139 1.20 -11.34 3.17
C ASP A 139 1.83 -10.21 2.36
N LYS A 140 1.36 -8.96 2.55
CA LYS A 140 1.86 -7.81 1.80
C LYS A 140 3.33 -7.54 2.03
N LEU A 141 3.79 -7.55 3.28
CA LEU A 141 5.21 -7.36 3.57
C LEU A 141 6.05 -8.43 2.88
N SER A 142 5.61 -9.69 2.89
CA SER A 142 6.31 -10.77 2.19
C SER A 142 6.30 -10.54 0.68
N ASP A 143 5.16 -10.16 0.12
CA ASP A 143 4.99 -9.92 -1.31
C ASP A 143 5.81 -8.73 -1.81
N TYR A 144 5.84 -7.63 -1.07
CA TYR A 144 6.65 -6.45 -1.39
C TYR A 144 8.14 -6.78 -1.41
N LYS A 145 8.62 -7.67 -0.54
CA LYS A 145 10.03 -8.07 -0.55
C LYS A 145 10.45 -8.77 -1.84
N GLU A 146 9.50 -9.40 -2.54
CA GLU A 146 9.72 -10.05 -3.83
C GLU A 146 9.74 -9.07 -5.03
N VAL A 147 9.33 -7.80 -4.86
CA VAL A 147 9.31 -6.82 -5.95
C VAL A 147 10.71 -6.21 -6.14
N PRO A 148 11.44 -6.51 -7.22
CA PRO A 148 12.88 -6.21 -7.31
C PRO A 148 13.23 -4.72 -7.21
N SER A 149 12.34 -3.84 -7.68
CA SER A 149 12.56 -2.39 -7.65
C SER A 149 12.33 -1.75 -6.28
N LEU A 150 11.66 -2.44 -5.35
CA LEU A 150 11.41 -1.89 -4.02
C LEU A 150 12.71 -1.82 -3.21
N HIS A 151 13.06 -0.62 -2.77
CA HIS A 151 14.16 -0.39 -1.84
C HIS A 151 13.67 -0.14 -0.41
N TYR A 152 12.45 0.36 -0.26
CA TYR A 152 11.88 0.71 1.04
C TYR A 152 10.43 0.26 1.16
N ILE A 153 10.09 -0.31 2.31
CA ILE A 153 8.73 -0.58 2.75
C ILE A 153 8.57 0.10 4.11
N VAL A 154 7.53 0.90 4.28
CA VAL A 154 7.28 1.65 5.50
C VAL A 154 5.94 1.25 6.10
N HIS A 155 5.96 0.79 7.34
CA HIS A 155 4.75 0.60 8.13
C HIS A 155 4.61 1.73 9.14
N VAL A 156 3.43 2.33 9.19
CA VAL A 156 3.10 3.41 10.13
C VAL A 156 1.89 2.99 10.95
N TRP A 157 2.05 2.89 12.27
CA TRP A 157 0.93 2.59 13.14
C TRP A 157 0.10 3.84 13.35
N GLN A 158 -1.22 3.76 13.23
CA GLN A 158 -2.10 4.90 13.50
C GLN A 158 -2.52 5.03 14.97
N ASP A 159 -2.41 3.94 15.75
CA ASP A 159 -2.84 3.84 17.16
C ASP A 159 -1.71 4.13 18.15
N ARG A 160 -0.47 4.32 17.67
CA ARG A 160 0.72 4.62 18.48
C ARG A 160 1.82 5.22 17.62
N PRO A 161 2.76 6.00 18.18
CA PRO A 161 3.81 6.67 17.41
C PRO A 161 4.94 5.71 17.06
N ILE A 162 4.66 4.75 16.16
CA ILE A 162 5.63 3.77 15.66
C ILE A 162 5.69 3.84 14.14
N VAL A 163 6.90 3.95 13.61
CA VAL A 163 7.21 3.78 12.19
C VAL A 163 8.27 2.69 12.08
N SER A 164 8.02 1.66 11.27
CA SER A 164 9.03 0.65 10.92
C SER A 164 9.44 0.84 9.47
N VAL A 165 10.74 0.87 9.24
CA VAL A 165 11.35 0.97 7.91
C VAL A 165 12.06 -0.33 7.61
N TYR A 166 11.62 -1.00 6.56
CA TYR A 166 12.33 -2.11 5.95
C TYR A 166 13.11 -1.57 4.76
N GLN A 167 14.43 -1.74 4.79
CA GLN A 167 15.34 -1.31 3.73
C GLN A 167 16.01 -2.53 3.09
N ARG A 168 15.92 -2.63 1.76
CA ARG A 168 16.66 -3.65 1.00
C ARG A 168 18.15 -3.34 1.04
N THR A 169 18.98 -4.34 1.28
CA THR A 169 20.45 -4.20 1.28
C THR A 169 21.04 -4.39 -0.11
N ASP A 170 22.37 -4.32 -0.22
CA ASP A 170 23.08 -4.66 -1.46
C ASP A 170 22.91 -6.13 -1.87
N ASP A 171 22.62 -7.00 -0.89
CA ASP A 171 22.12 -8.35 -1.15
C ASP A 171 20.60 -8.28 -1.40
N PRO A 172 20.11 -8.62 -2.62
CA PRO A 172 18.72 -8.43 -3.01
C PRO A 172 17.71 -9.09 -2.08
N ASP A 173 18.02 -10.26 -1.50
CA ASP A 173 17.07 -11.01 -0.66
C ASP A 173 17.16 -10.63 0.82
N THR A 174 18.09 -9.75 1.17
CA THR A 174 18.33 -9.32 2.55
C THR A 174 17.73 -7.95 2.83
N TRP A 175 16.99 -7.85 3.93
CA TRP A 175 16.28 -6.65 4.38
C TRP A 175 16.64 -6.30 5.82
N LEU A 176 16.98 -5.04 6.06
CA LEU A 176 17.16 -4.49 7.40
C LEU A 176 15.84 -3.88 7.88
N ASN A 177 15.38 -4.25 9.08
CA ASN A 177 14.26 -3.58 9.75
C ASN A 177 14.79 -2.62 10.83
N THR A 178 14.34 -1.37 10.81
CA THR A 178 14.55 -0.40 11.88
C THR A 178 13.21 0.16 12.37
N ASP A 179 12.94 0.01 13.67
CA ASP A 179 11.75 0.56 14.30
C ASP A 179 12.06 1.91 15.00
N TYR A 180 11.23 2.90 14.75
CA TYR A 180 11.25 4.21 15.41
C TYR A 180 9.99 4.33 16.27
N LYS A 181 10.14 4.49 17.60
CA LYS A 181 9.05 4.27 18.57
C LYS A 181 8.69 5.48 19.44
N THR A 182 9.23 6.66 19.13
CA THR A 182 8.99 7.89 19.91
C THR A 182 8.77 9.08 18.98
N LEU A 183 8.00 10.07 19.43
CA LEU A 183 7.74 11.30 18.65
C LEU A 183 9.01 12.11 18.35
N ASP A 184 10.03 12.02 19.19
CA ASP A 184 11.33 12.68 18.98
C ASP A 184 12.22 11.95 17.96
N SER A 185 11.80 10.77 17.49
CA SER A 185 12.54 10.01 16.48
C SER A 185 12.36 10.59 15.08
N VAL A 186 13.37 10.36 14.23
CA VAL A 186 13.31 10.66 12.79
C VAL A 186 13.58 9.37 12.04
N ALA A 187 12.56 8.83 11.37
CA ALA A 187 12.74 7.67 10.51
C ALA A 187 13.55 8.07 9.27
N ARG A 188 14.60 7.31 8.96
CA ARG A 188 15.53 7.59 7.84
C ARG A 188 15.39 6.55 6.74
N LEU A 189 15.28 7.02 5.50
CA LEU A 189 15.20 6.23 4.28
C LEU A 189 16.23 6.79 3.28
N GLY A 190 17.49 6.42 3.46
CA GLY A 190 18.58 7.10 2.77
C GLY A 190 18.67 8.56 3.23
N ASP A 191 18.50 9.50 2.29
CA ASP A 191 18.49 10.94 2.59
C ASP A 191 17.09 11.48 2.93
N LEU A 192 16.02 10.70 2.69
CA LEU A 192 14.67 11.04 3.12
C LEU A 192 14.54 10.90 4.63
N SER A 193 13.86 11.87 5.23
CA SER A 193 13.62 11.94 6.67
C SER A 193 12.13 12.09 6.94
N LEU A 194 11.62 11.26 7.84
CA LEU A 194 10.24 11.32 8.32
C LEU A 194 10.27 11.56 9.84
N PRO A 195 10.24 12.83 10.29
CA PRO A 195 10.12 13.14 11.72
C PRO A 195 8.79 12.64 12.26
N LEU A 196 8.80 11.82 13.33
CA LEU A 196 7.57 11.22 13.83
C LEU A 196 6.62 12.26 14.44
N ASN A 197 7.16 13.32 15.06
CA ASN A 197 6.36 14.46 15.51
C ASN A 197 5.61 15.19 14.38
N GLU A 198 6.13 15.17 13.16
CA GLU A 198 5.44 15.69 11.97
C GLU A 198 4.45 14.67 11.43
N VAL A 199 4.84 13.40 11.25
CA VAL A 199 3.96 12.31 10.80
C VAL A 199 2.69 12.22 11.65
N TYR A 200 2.85 12.35 12.97
CA TYR A 200 1.76 12.31 13.95
C TYR A 200 1.27 13.71 14.36
N HIS A 201 1.51 14.72 13.53
CA HIS A 201 1.06 16.07 13.83
C HIS A 201 -0.47 16.11 13.98
N LYS A 202 -0.94 16.65 15.11
CA LYS A 202 -2.36 16.72 15.52
C LYS A 202 -3.02 15.36 15.82
N ILE A 203 -2.26 14.28 15.91
CA ILE A 203 -2.78 12.99 16.36
C ILE A 203 -2.76 12.93 17.90
N GLN A 204 -3.85 12.46 18.47
CA GLN A 204 -3.95 12.12 19.90
C GLN A 204 -4.08 10.61 20.03
N PHE A 205 -3.28 10.02 20.91
CA PHE A 205 -3.23 8.58 21.18
C PHE A 205 -3.97 8.24 22.47
#